data_AF-A0A955DDT7-F1
#
_entry.id   AF-A0A955DDT7-F1
#
_cell.length_a   1.000
_cell.length_b   1.000
_cell.length_c   1.000
_cell.angle_alpha   90.00
_cell.angle_beta   90.00
_cell.angle_gamma   90.00
#
_symmetry.space_group_name_H-M   'P 1'
#
loop_
_entity.id
_entity.type
_entity.pdbx_description
1 polymer ?
#
loop_
_entity_poly.entity_id
_entity_poly.type
_entity_poly.pdbx_seq_one_letter_code
_entity_poly.pdbx_strand_id
1 'polypeptide(L)'
;MATVVVFMVVLAGAAAVAAALRASGCPGAAVLGGVLAGLLLGPGVAGRLAPEVFERQVVGAVAERAAVMRLRNDVQATMHVADATGGDPSDTLADLRARLATAERVMHDAERTHQAPLRVGVLGIVALVLLAGGALHVEARTGGAGPIAATSIGGWAALLPGGVVMLLATWWGSDVETALTAAAAVAIGPWAMTSTDAMIADAAERGGAHLVRQAGRVATLLAVAAIVFAMRASPWALVALLGIPVGWLVTRRGGRVTRALTMGVLLPGLAAMTMLRIEPFLHASFWPIAAVLIVSGDGRWLGATIGALLPGGRRGWTAMRLGLPLYAAGPMQVAIVALGLWTDRLGGTMALALVIGAAATEVSAGLRRWLSARLDDAEAWSDGDDSEG
;
A
#
# COMPACT_ATOMS: atom_id res chain seq x y z
N MET A 1 -6.88 -13.26 -24.82
CA MET A 1 -8.04 -12.36 -24.99
C MET A 1 -8.85 -12.23 -23.71
N ALA A 2 -9.29 -13.33 -23.07
CA ALA A 2 -10.08 -13.28 -21.82
C ALA A 2 -9.46 -12.42 -20.70
N THR A 3 -8.16 -12.55 -20.47
CA THR A 3 -7.44 -11.82 -19.43
C THR A 3 -7.44 -10.30 -19.62
N VAL A 4 -7.38 -9.84 -20.87
CA VAL A 4 -7.47 -8.41 -21.20
C VAL A 4 -8.88 -7.88 -20.93
N VAL A 5 -9.90 -8.68 -21.23
CA VAL A 5 -11.30 -8.32 -20.94
C VAL A 5 -11.51 -8.16 -19.44
N VAL A 6 -11.05 -9.13 -18.62
CA VAL A 6 -11.12 -9.02 -17.15
C VAL A 6 -10.44 -7.75 -16.66
N PHE A 7 -9.22 -7.49 -17.12
CA PHE A 7 -8.46 -6.31 -16.75
C PHE A 7 -9.23 -5.01 -17.07
N MET A 8 -9.79 -4.90 -18.28
CA MET A 8 -10.58 -3.74 -18.69
C MET A 8 -11.88 -3.58 -17.89
N VAL A 9 -12.58 -4.68 -17.59
CA VAL A 9 -13.80 -4.67 -16.77
C VAL A 9 -13.49 -4.19 -15.36
N VAL A 10 -12.39 -4.65 -14.76
CA VAL A 10 -11.97 -4.24 -13.42
C VAL A 10 -11.59 -2.76 -13.40
N LEU A 11 -10.83 -2.29 -14.39
CA LEU A 11 -10.48 -0.87 -14.51
C LEU A 11 -11.73 0.01 -14.66
N ALA A 12 -12.64 -0.36 -15.57
CA ALA A 12 -13.86 0.41 -15.82
C ALA A 12 -14.79 0.42 -14.60
N GLY A 13 -15.00 -0.74 -13.96
CA GLY A 13 -15.81 -0.87 -12.75
C GLY A 13 -15.25 -0.04 -11.59
N ALA A 14 -13.94 -0.13 -11.35
CA ALA A 14 -13.28 0.65 -10.31
C ALA A 14 -13.35 2.16 -10.57
N ALA A 15 -13.14 2.59 -11.82
CA ALA A 15 -13.28 3.98 -12.22
C ALA A 15 -14.71 4.51 -12.01
N ALA A 16 -15.73 3.70 -12.35
CA ALA A 16 -17.13 4.04 -12.16
C ALA A 16 -17.50 4.20 -10.68
N VAL A 17 -17.10 3.25 -9.82
CA VAL A 17 -17.34 3.34 -8.36
C VAL A 17 -16.61 4.54 -7.76
N ALA A 18 -15.35 4.78 -8.15
CA ALA A 18 -14.60 5.95 -7.70
C ALA A 18 -15.24 7.27 -8.16
N ALA A 19 -15.80 7.32 -9.38
CA ALA A 19 -16.54 8.48 -9.87
C ALA A 19 -17.83 8.72 -9.05
N ALA A 20 -18.58 7.67 -8.72
CA ALA A 20 -19.78 7.76 -7.89
C ALA A 20 -19.46 8.28 -6.47
N LEU A 21 -18.42 7.73 -5.82
CA LEU A 21 -17.99 8.21 -4.50
C LEU A 21 -17.47 9.65 -4.53
N ARG A 22 -16.81 10.05 -5.63
CA ARG A 22 -16.37 11.44 -5.79
C ARG A 22 -17.56 12.38 -5.94
N ALA A 23 -18.59 11.97 -6.68
CA ALA A 23 -19.83 12.74 -6.82
C ALA A 23 -20.56 12.93 -5.48
N SER A 24 -20.41 12.01 -4.53
CA SER A 24 -20.94 12.14 -3.17
C SER A 24 -20.01 12.90 -2.21
N GLY A 25 -18.91 13.50 -2.69
CA GLY A 25 -17.97 14.25 -1.87
C GLY A 25 -17.07 13.39 -0.97
N CYS A 26 -16.96 12.07 -1.23
CA CYS A 26 -16.18 11.18 -0.40
C CYS A 26 -14.66 11.48 -0.51
N PRO A 27 -13.96 11.79 0.59
CA PRO A 27 -12.50 11.90 0.57
C PRO A 27 -11.89 10.53 0.28
N GLY A 28 -10.81 10.49 -0.50
CA GLY A 28 -10.17 9.22 -0.85
C GLY A 28 -10.95 8.34 -1.84
N ALA A 29 -11.95 8.90 -2.54
CA ALA A 29 -12.81 8.18 -3.49
C ALA A 29 -12.05 7.28 -4.49
N ALA A 30 -10.83 7.67 -4.89
CA ALA A 30 -10.03 6.88 -5.81
C ALA A 30 -9.58 5.54 -5.20
N VAL A 31 -9.00 5.56 -3.99
CA VAL A 31 -8.56 4.35 -3.30
C VAL A 31 -9.77 3.54 -2.85
N LEU A 32 -10.72 4.18 -2.15
CA LEU A 32 -11.92 3.51 -1.65
C LEU A 32 -12.75 2.88 -2.77
N GLY A 33 -12.96 3.60 -3.88
CA GLY A 33 -13.75 3.10 -4.99
C GLY A 33 -13.11 1.87 -5.63
N GLY A 34 -11.79 1.86 -5.75
CA GLY A 34 -11.05 0.68 -6.17
C GLY A 34 -11.14 -0.48 -5.20
N VAL A 35 -10.97 -0.23 -3.89
CA VAL A 35 -11.10 -1.28 -2.86
C VAL A 35 -12.50 -1.90 -2.88
N LEU A 36 -13.55 -1.09 -2.93
CA LEU A 36 -14.93 -1.56 -2.98
C LEU A 36 -15.23 -2.33 -4.28
N ALA A 37 -14.81 -1.80 -5.43
CA ALA A 37 -14.96 -2.50 -6.71
C ALA A 37 -14.22 -3.84 -6.71
N GLY A 38 -13.00 -3.88 -6.19
CA GLY A 38 -12.22 -5.10 -6.07
C GLY A 38 -12.79 -6.09 -5.04
N LEU A 39 -13.46 -5.64 -3.99
CA LEU A 39 -14.19 -6.50 -3.06
C LEU A 39 -15.36 -7.20 -3.77
N LEU A 40 -16.12 -6.46 -4.57
CA LEU A 40 -17.26 -6.95 -5.34
C LEU A 40 -16.84 -7.88 -6.49
N LEU A 41 -15.78 -7.51 -7.21
CA LEU A 41 -15.25 -8.27 -8.35
C LEU A 41 -14.26 -9.38 -7.94
N GLY A 42 -13.85 -9.40 -6.67
CA GLY A 42 -12.84 -10.30 -6.14
C GLY A 42 -13.40 -11.67 -5.72
N PRO A 43 -12.53 -12.51 -5.13
CA PRO A 43 -12.88 -13.88 -4.76
C PRO A 43 -14.02 -13.95 -3.73
N GLY A 44 -14.14 -12.94 -2.86
CA GLY A 44 -15.15 -12.92 -1.80
C GLY A 44 -16.60 -12.82 -2.29
N VAL A 45 -16.86 -12.16 -3.43
CA VAL A 45 -18.21 -11.95 -3.95
C VAL A 45 -18.35 -12.59 -5.33
N ALA A 46 -17.69 -12.07 -6.35
CA ALA A 46 -17.74 -12.64 -7.70
C ALA A 46 -17.24 -14.09 -7.74
N GLY A 47 -16.16 -14.41 -7.00
CA GLY A 47 -15.66 -15.78 -6.89
C GLY A 47 -16.63 -16.76 -6.24
N ARG A 48 -17.56 -16.28 -5.38
CA ARG A 48 -18.60 -17.13 -4.79
C ARG A 48 -19.85 -17.23 -5.66
N LEU A 49 -20.19 -16.17 -6.39
CA LEU A 49 -21.35 -16.14 -7.28
C LEU A 49 -21.12 -16.92 -8.58
N ALA A 50 -19.89 -16.89 -9.10
CA ALA A 50 -19.52 -17.55 -10.36
C ALA A 50 -18.11 -18.19 -10.26
N PRO A 51 -17.93 -19.22 -9.40
CA PRO A 51 -16.62 -19.79 -9.10
C PRO A 51 -15.88 -20.29 -10.35
N GLU A 52 -16.56 -21.04 -11.21
CA GLU A 52 -15.92 -21.60 -12.42
C GLU A 52 -15.40 -20.51 -13.38
N VAL A 53 -16.13 -19.41 -13.52
CA VAL A 53 -15.75 -18.29 -14.38
C VAL A 53 -14.58 -17.54 -13.75
N PHE A 54 -14.66 -17.25 -12.46
CA PHE A 54 -13.61 -16.55 -11.72
C PHE A 54 -12.30 -17.34 -11.70
N GLU A 55 -12.36 -18.63 -11.39
CA GLU A 55 -11.19 -19.50 -11.38
C GLU A 55 -10.55 -19.58 -12.77
N ARG A 56 -11.34 -19.75 -13.82
CA ARG A 56 -10.82 -19.86 -15.19
C ARG A 56 -10.19 -18.56 -15.70
N GLN A 57 -10.74 -17.40 -15.33
CA GLN A 57 -10.34 -16.11 -15.91
C GLN A 57 -9.34 -15.32 -15.07
N VAL A 58 -9.38 -15.46 -13.75
CA VAL A 58 -8.56 -14.65 -12.82
C VAL A 58 -7.44 -15.49 -12.21
N VAL A 59 -7.79 -16.68 -11.74
CA VAL A 59 -6.89 -17.51 -10.94
C VAL A 59 -6.00 -18.38 -11.81
N GLY A 60 -6.59 -19.12 -12.75
CA GLY A 60 -5.93 -20.12 -13.58
C GLY A 60 -5.76 -21.47 -12.90
N ALA A 61 -5.01 -22.36 -13.56
CA ALA A 61 -4.55 -23.65 -13.01
C ALA A 61 -5.65 -24.55 -12.40
N VAL A 62 -6.85 -24.56 -13.01
CA VAL A 62 -8.02 -25.27 -12.46
C VAL A 62 -7.74 -26.78 -12.33
N ALA A 63 -7.09 -27.38 -13.32
CA ALA A 63 -6.80 -28.81 -13.32
C ALA A 63 -5.75 -29.18 -12.25
N GLU A 64 -4.73 -28.35 -12.10
CA GLU A 64 -3.64 -28.51 -11.13
C GLU A 64 -4.14 -28.32 -9.69
N ARG A 65 -5.01 -27.33 -9.47
CA ARG A 65 -5.69 -27.13 -8.18
C ARG A 65 -6.56 -28.32 -7.80
N ALA A 66 -7.31 -28.85 -8.75
CA ALA A 66 -8.09 -30.07 -8.54
C ALA A 66 -7.19 -31.27 -8.18
N ALA A 67 -6.00 -31.37 -8.78
CA ALA A 67 -5.03 -32.41 -8.43
C ALA A 67 -4.46 -32.24 -7.02
N VAL A 68 -4.10 -31.01 -6.62
CA VAL A 68 -3.64 -30.70 -5.26
C VAL A 68 -4.73 -31.01 -4.22
N MET A 69 -5.98 -30.62 -4.49
CA MET A 69 -7.09 -30.91 -3.58
C MET A 69 -7.35 -32.41 -3.43
N ARG A 70 -7.29 -33.19 -4.53
CA ARG A 70 -7.38 -34.65 -4.46
C ARG A 70 -6.27 -35.23 -3.57
N LEU A 71 -5.02 -34.84 -3.79
CA LEU A 71 -3.89 -35.32 -2.99
C LEU A 71 -3.99 -34.91 -1.50
N ARG A 72 -4.48 -33.70 -1.19
CA ARG A 72 -4.73 -33.29 0.20
C ARG A 72 -5.80 -34.13 0.86
N ASN A 73 -6.89 -34.42 0.14
CA ASN A 73 -7.95 -35.30 0.61
C ASN A 73 -7.41 -36.73 0.82
N ASP A 74 -6.54 -37.22 -0.06
CA ASP A 74 -5.91 -38.54 0.08
C ASP A 74 -4.99 -38.60 1.31
N VAL A 75 -4.21 -37.54 1.59
CA VAL A 75 -3.39 -37.45 2.80
C VAL A 75 -4.27 -37.49 4.06
N GLN A 76 -5.34 -36.70 4.08
CA GLN A 76 -6.28 -36.65 5.22
C GLN A 76 -7.01 -37.98 5.42
N ALA A 77 -7.51 -38.57 4.33
CA ALA A 77 -8.17 -39.88 4.37
C ALA A 77 -7.22 -40.97 4.88
N THR A 78 -5.96 -40.96 4.43
CA THR A 78 -4.92 -41.91 4.89
C THR A 78 -4.66 -41.75 6.39
N MET A 79 -4.56 -40.52 6.89
CA MET A 79 -4.41 -40.26 8.33
C MET A 79 -5.60 -40.81 9.12
N HIS A 80 -6.83 -40.56 8.66
CA HIS A 80 -8.04 -41.05 9.33
C HIS A 80 -8.14 -42.59 9.33
N VAL A 81 -7.76 -43.26 8.25
CA VAL A 81 -7.74 -44.74 8.19
C VAL A 81 -6.68 -45.33 9.13
N ALA A 82 -5.51 -44.71 9.20
CA ALA A 82 -4.45 -45.14 10.09
C ALA A 82 -4.86 -45.04 11.56
N ASP A 83 -5.45 -43.90 11.96
CA ASP A 83 -5.96 -43.67 13.30
C ASP A 83 -7.05 -44.69 13.69
N ALA A 84 -7.92 -45.06 12.73
CA ALA A 84 -9.00 -46.02 12.95
C ALA A 84 -8.53 -47.48 13.04
N THR A 85 -7.46 -47.84 12.34
CA THR A 85 -6.96 -49.23 12.24
C THR A 85 -5.79 -49.51 13.17
N GLY A 86 -5.19 -48.48 13.77
CA GLY A 86 -3.96 -48.60 14.57
C GLY A 86 -2.72 -49.00 13.74
N GLY A 87 -2.80 -48.88 12.41
CA GLY A 87 -1.67 -49.14 11.52
C GLY A 87 -0.69 -47.96 11.46
N ASP A 88 0.56 -48.22 11.10
CA ASP A 88 1.54 -47.17 10.79
C ASP A 88 1.44 -46.77 9.30
N PRO A 89 1.01 -45.53 8.97
CA PRO A 89 0.90 -45.06 7.60
C PRO A 89 2.16 -44.34 7.09
N SER A 90 3.27 -44.39 7.84
CA SER A 90 4.47 -43.57 7.63
C SER A 90 4.97 -43.55 6.18
N ASP A 91 5.17 -44.72 5.57
CA ASP A 91 5.66 -44.85 4.19
C ASP A 91 4.68 -44.29 3.15
N THR A 92 3.37 -44.58 3.32
CA THR A 92 2.33 -44.10 2.41
C THR A 92 2.16 -42.58 2.52
N LEU A 93 2.20 -42.05 3.74
CA LEU A 93 2.15 -40.60 3.97
C LEU A 93 3.39 -39.89 3.44
N ALA A 94 4.57 -40.50 3.52
CA ALA A 94 5.79 -39.92 2.96
C ALA A 94 5.68 -39.75 1.43
N ASP A 95 5.23 -40.79 0.72
CA ASP A 95 5.00 -40.72 -0.74
C ASP A 95 3.91 -39.70 -1.10
N LEU A 96 2.75 -39.72 -0.42
CA LEU A 96 1.67 -38.76 -0.66
C LEU A 96 2.11 -37.31 -0.42
N ARG A 97 2.90 -37.05 0.63
CA ARG A 97 3.45 -35.71 0.91
C ARG A 97 4.45 -35.27 -0.15
N ALA A 98 5.29 -36.17 -0.65
CA ALA A 98 6.23 -35.86 -1.74
C ALA A 98 5.50 -35.53 -3.05
N ARG A 99 4.43 -36.28 -3.36
CA ARG A 99 3.55 -36.01 -4.52
C ARG A 99 2.81 -34.69 -4.35
N LEU A 100 2.27 -34.42 -3.17
CA LEU A 100 1.58 -33.17 -2.85
C LEU A 100 2.51 -31.97 -3.04
N ALA A 101 3.73 -32.01 -2.48
CA ALA A 101 4.72 -30.94 -2.64
C ALA A 101 5.12 -30.71 -4.11
N THR A 102 5.11 -31.77 -4.93
CA THR A 102 5.37 -31.65 -6.37
C THR A 102 4.16 -31.06 -7.11
N ALA A 103 2.95 -31.50 -6.79
CA ALA A 103 1.72 -30.96 -7.36
C ALA A 103 1.52 -29.47 -7.00
N GLU A 104 1.86 -29.06 -5.77
CA GLU A 104 1.82 -27.66 -5.35
C GLU A 104 2.79 -26.79 -6.15
N ARG A 105 4.01 -27.28 -6.43
CA ARG A 105 4.97 -26.57 -7.30
C ARG A 105 4.43 -26.40 -8.72
N VAL A 106 3.91 -27.48 -9.32
CA VAL A 106 3.32 -27.45 -10.67
C VAL A 106 2.12 -26.50 -10.72
N MET A 107 1.26 -26.53 -9.72
CA MET A 107 0.12 -25.62 -9.59
C MET A 107 0.58 -24.16 -9.53
N HIS A 108 1.58 -23.83 -8.70
CA HIS A 108 2.08 -22.46 -8.60
C HIS A 108 2.72 -21.96 -9.90
N ASP A 109 3.43 -22.82 -10.64
CA ASP A 109 4.02 -22.45 -11.93
C ASP A 109 2.95 -22.26 -13.01
N ALA A 110 1.90 -23.10 -13.01
CA ALA A 110 0.75 -22.94 -13.89
C ALA A 110 -0.03 -21.64 -13.59
N GLU A 111 -0.25 -21.31 -12.32
CA GLU A 111 -0.87 -20.05 -11.89
C GLU A 111 -0.05 -18.84 -12.35
N ARG A 112 1.28 -18.87 -12.12
CA ARG A 112 2.18 -17.78 -12.55
C ARG A 112 2.13 -17.57 -14.06
N THR A 113 2.12 -18.66 -14.83
CA THR A 113 2.06 -18.60 -16.29
C THR A 113 0.73 -18.03 -16.76
N HIS A 114 -0.39 -18.48 -16.18
CA HIS A 114 -1.71 -17.96 -16.50
C HIS A 114 -1.87 -16.47 -16.14
N GLN A 115 -1.34 -16.07 -14.99
CA GLN A 115 -1.44 -14.70 -14.47
C GLN A 115 -0.38 -13.75 -15.03
N ALA A 116 0.61 -14.23 -15.79
CA ALA A 116 1.68 -13.41 -16.36
C ALA A 116 1.19 -12.11 -17.04
N PRO A 117 0.19 -12.13 -17.94
CA PRO A 117 -0.35 -10.90 -18.54
C PRO A 117 -0.97 -9.93 -17.52
N LEU A 118 -1.69 -10.43 -16.49
CA LEU A 118 -2.22 -9.57 -15.43
C LEU A 118 -1.10 -8.97 -14.59
N ARG A 119 -0.10 -9.78 -14.22
CA ARG A 119 1.10 -9.35 -13.47
C ARG A 119 1.79 -8.20 -14.19
N VAL A 120 2.08 -8.36 -15.49
CA VAL A 120 2.71 -7.30 -16.30
C VAL A 120 1.82 -6.06 -16.38
N GLY A 121 0.51 -6.23 -16.61
CA GLY A 121 -0.44 -5.11 -16.65
C GLY A 121 -0.50 -4.33 -15.34
N VAL A 122 -0.58 -5.02 -14.20
CA VAL A 122 -0.62 -4.40 -12.87
C VAL A 122 0.71 -3.73 -12.54
N LEU A 123 1.85 -4.36 -12.81
CA LEU A 123 3.16 -3.75 -12.60
C LEU A 123 3.37 -2.52 -13.49
N GLY A 124 2.82 -2.53 -14.70
CA GLY A 124 2.75 -1.35 -15.56
C GLY A 124 1.93 -0.22 -14.94
N ILE A 125 0.76 -0.53 -14.36
CA ILE A 125 -0.04 0.47 -13.62
C ILE A 125 0.72 0.98 -12.39
N VAL A 126 1.37 0.11 -11.62
CA VAL A 126 2.22 0.51 -10.49
C VAL A 126 3.27 1.50 -10.95
N ALA A 127 4.00 1.19 -12.03
CA ALA A 127 5.02 2.07 -12.60
C ALA A 127 4.45 3.44 -12.99
N LEU A 128 3.28 3.48 -13.64
CA LEU A 128 2.61 4.71 -14.04
C LEU A 128 2.11 5.53 -12.85
N VAL A 129 1.60 4.86 -11.82
CA VAL A 129 1.17 5.48 -10.56
C VAL A 129 2.39 6.07 -9.85
N LEU A 130 3.46 5.30 -9.64
CA LEU A 130 4.70 5.80 -9.03
C LEU A 130 5.32 6.96 -9.81
N LEU A 131 5.29 6.89 -11.15
CA LEU A 131 5.73 7.99 -12.03
C LEU A 131 4.88 9.24 -11.87
N ALA A 132 3.56 9.10 -11.82
CA ALA A 132 2.66 10.22 -11.58
C ALA A 132 2.88 10.84 -10.19
N GLY A 133 3.06 10.02 -9.15
CA GLY A 133 3.39 10.50 -7.80
C GLY A 133 4.70 11.28 -7.75
N GLY A 134 5.73 10.80 -8.45
CA GLY A 134 7.00 11.51 -8.63
C GLY A 134 6.82 12.84 -9.37
N ALA A 135 6.11 12.86 -10.50
CA ALA A 135 5.91 14.08 -11.28
C ALA A 135 5.11 15.15 -10.52
N LEU A 136 4.13 14.73 -9.71
CA LEU A 136 3.33 15.63 -8.88
C LEU A 136 4.08 16.17 -7.64
N HIS A 137 5.26 15.62 -7.31
CA HIS A 137 6.14 16.15 -6.25
C HIS A 137 7.00 17.35 -6.68
N VAL A 138 6.99 17.71 -7.96
CA VAL A 138 7.90 18.70 -8.52
C VAL A 138 7.20 20.05 -8.66
N GLU A 139 7.27 20.89 -7.63
CA GLU A 139 6.90 22.31 -7.71
C GLU A 139 7.83 23.22 -6.90
N ALA A 140 7.88 24.49 -7.33
CA ALA A 140 9.01 25.42 -7.38
C ALA A 140 9.95 25.58 -6.16
N ARG A 141 11.21 25.93 -6.46
CA ARG A 141 12.22 26.38 -5.50
C ARG A 141 11.81 27.74 -4.94
N THR A 142 11.46 27.78 -3.65
CA THR A 142 11.46 29.01 -2.86
C THR A 142 11.98 28.70 -1.46
N GLY A 143 13.16 29.24 -1.15
CA GLY A 143 13.60 29.61 0.20
C GLY A 143 13.98 28.50 1.19
N GLY A 144 15.26 28.48 1.58
CA GLY A 144 15.67 28.49 3.00
C GLY A 144 15.61 27.21 3.85
N ALA A 145 14.88 26.16 3.48
CA ALA A 145 14.83 24.95 4.29
C ALA A 145 16.15 24.18 4.26
N GLY A 146 16.82 24.04 5.40
CA GLY A 146 18.08 23.29 5.52
C GLY A 146 17.91 21.80 5.23
N PRO A 147 18.80 21.17 4.44
CA PRO A 147 18.67 19.75 4.06
C PRO A 147 18.66 18.80 5.26
N ILE A 148 19.28 19.20 6.37
CA ILE A 148 19.29 18.46 7.64
C ILE A 148 17.88 18.34 8.22
N ALA A 149 17.09 19.42 8.19
CA ALA A 149 15.72 19.40 8.69
C ALA A 149 14.83 18.47 7.86
N ALA A 150 14.92 18.55 6.52
CA ALA A 150 14.18 17.66 5.63
C ALA A 150 14.55 16.19 5.85
N THR A 151 15.85 15.91 6.00
CA THR A 151 16.37 14.56 6.24
C THR A 151 15.90 14.02 7.58
N SER A 152 15.91 14.84 8.63
CA SER A 152 15.43 14.45 9.96
C SER A 152 13.93 14.15 9.94
N ILE A 153 13.10 15.08 9.44
CA ILE A 153 11.64 14.91 9.37
C ILE A 153 11.28 13.68 8.53
N GLY A 154 11.84 13.59 7.31
CA GLY A 154 11.56 12.49 6.39
C GLY A 154 12.09 11.14 6.89
N GLY A 155 13.28 11.14 7.49
CA GLY A 155 13.88 9.95 8.09
C GLY A 155 13.02 9.38 9.19
N TRP A 156 12.62 10.19 10.17
CA TRP A 156 11.77 9.72 11.27
C TRP A 156 10.34 9.39 10.83
N ALA A 157 9.77 10.13 9.89
CA ALA A 157 8.45 9.82 9.31
C ALA A 157 8.42 8.46 8.59
N ALA A 158 9.57 7.98 8.09
CA ALA A 158 9.70 6.65 7.49
C ALA A 158 10.09 5.59 8.52
N LEU A 159 11.13 5.84 9.31
CA LEU A 159 11.73 4.87 10.23
C LEU A 159 10.80 4.48 11.37
N LEU A 160 10.05 5.42 11.94
CA LEU A 160 9.15 5.12 13.05
C LEU A 160 8.02 4.15 12.61
N PRO A 161 7.14 4.49 11.65
CA PRO A 161 6.09 3.57 11.26
C PRO A 161 6.62 2.33 10.54
N GLY A 162 7.63 2.47 9.68
CA GLY A 162 8.24 1.35 8.97
C GLY A 162 8.89 0.35 9.93
N GLY A 163 9.67 0.84 10.91
CA GLY A 163 10.32 0.01 11.92
C GLY A 163 9.31 -0.73 12.80
N VAL A 164 8.25 -0.06 13.25
CA VAL A 164 7.18 -0.71 14.04
C VAL A 164 6.48 -1.80 13.23
N VAL A 165 6.10 -1.54 11.97
CA VAL A 165 5.46 -2.56 11.11
C VAL A 165 6.41 -3.72 10.83
N MET A 166 7.69 -3.47 10.61
CA MET A 166 8.70 -4.52 10.41
C MET A 166 8.79 -5.44 11.63
N LEU A 167 8.88 -4.85 12.83
CA LEU A 167 8.95 -5.60 14.09
C LEU A 167 7.69 -6.42 14.32
N LEU A 168 6.51 -5.84 14.10
CA LEU A 168 5.23 -6.55 14.26
C LEU A 168 5.07 -7.68 13.24
N ALA A 169 5.42 -7.45 11.97
CA ALA A 169 5.38 -8.48 10.93
C ALA A 169 6.32 -9.64 11.26
N THR A 170 7.53 -9.33 11.75
CA THR A 170 8.51 -10.33 12.19
C THR A 170 8.01 -11.11 13.41
N TRP A 171 7.39 -10.41 14.38
CA TRP A 171 6.76 -11.05 15.54
C TRP A 171 5.63 -11.99 15.12
N TRP A 172 4.85 -11.66 14.10
CA TRP A 172 3.85 -12.57 13.52
C TRP A 172 4.44 -13.69 12.64
N GLY A 173 5.76 -13.87 12.63
CA GLY A 173 6.42 -14.94 11.90
C GLY A 173 6.53 -14.71 10.39
N SER A 174 6.37 -13.48 9.92
CA SER A 174 6.65 -13.15 8.52
C SER A 174 8.16 -13.25 8.26
N ASP A 175 8.53 -13.68 7.05
CA ASP A 175 9.92 -13.61 6.61
C ASP A 175 10.37 -12.14 6.45
N VAL A 176 11.69 -11.96 6.38
CA VAL A 176 12.32 -10.62 6.33
C VAL A 176 11.88 -9.83 5.09
N GLU A 177 11.66 -10.48 3.95
CA GLU A 177 11.28 -9.79 2.71
C GLU A 177 9.83 -9.30 2.78
N THR A 178 8.94 -10.11 3.34
CA THR A 178 7.54 -9.74 3.64
C THR A 178 7.49 -8.58 4.64
N ALA A 179 8.25 -8.68 5.74
CA ALA A 179 8.31 -7.63 6.77
C ALA A 179 8.84 -6.31 6.22
N LEU A 180 9.91 -6.33 5.41
CA LEU A 180 10.47 -5.15 4.77
C LEU A 180 9.53 -4.54 3.71
N THR A 181 8.84 -5.37 2.94
CA THR A 181 7.85 -4.89 1.96
C THR A 181 6.68 -4.18 2.66
N ALA A 182 6.19 -4.75 3.76
CA ALA A 182 5.15 -4.14 4.58
C ALA A 182 5.62 -2.83 5.22
N ALA A 183 6.83 -2.83 5.80
CA ALA A 183 7.47 -1.66 6.39
C ALA A 183 7.60 -0.53 5.36
N ALA A 184 8.05 -0.83 4.15
CA ALA A 184 8.19 0.15 3.10
C ALA A 184 6.86 0.70 2.59
N ALA A 185 5.81 -0.13 2.52
CA ALA A 185 4.47 0.33 2.16
C ALA A 185 3.95 1.41 3.13
N VAL A 186 4.26 1.29 4.42
CA VAL A 186 3.90 2.29 5.43
C VAL A 186 4.92 3.43 5.51
N ALA A 187 6.21 3.18 5.27
CA ALA A 187 7.25 4.20 5.31
C ALA A 187 7.26 5.13 4.09
N ILE A 188 6.60 4.76 2.99
CA ILE A 188 6.64 5.56 1.77
C ILE A 188 6.06 6.96 1.99
N GLY A 189 6.72 7.95 1.39
CA GLY A 189 6.33 9.35 1.52
C GLY A 189 4.95 9.65 0.91
N PRO A 190 4.44 10.87 1.13
CA PRO A 190 3.14 11.29 0.59
C PRO A 190 3.12 11.18 -0.94
N TRP A 191 1.93 11.21 -1.53
CA TRP A 191 1.70 11.08 -2.97
C TRP A 191 1.81 12.40 -3.74
N ALA A 192 1.00 13.37 -3.35
CA ALA A 192 0.97 14.72 -3.92
C ALA A 192 0.36 15.63 -2.88
N MET A 193 1.09 16.67 -2.50
CA MET A 193 0.62 17.65 -1.55
C MET A 193 -0.53 18.44 -2.18
N THR A 194 -1.68 18.47 -1.53
CA THR A 194 -2.77 19.35 -2.00
C THR A 194 -2.44 20.81 -1.70
N SER A 195 -3.11 21.76 -2.37
CA SER A 195 -2.94 23.19 -2.06
C SER A 195 -3.27 23.48 -0.59
N THR A 196 -4.28 22.82 -0.04
CA THR A 196 -4.64 22.92 1.39
C THR A 196 -3.53 22.40 2.29
N ASP A 197 -2.94 21.24 1.98
CA ASP A 197 -1.86 20.69 2.80
C ASP A 197 -0.58 21.54 2.71
N ALA A 198 -0.33 22.16 1.55
CA ALA A 198 0.76 23.12 1.37
C ALA A 198 0.52 24.39 2.21
N MET A 199 -0.70 24.93 2.21
CA MET A 199 -1.06 26.06 3.06
C MET A 199 -0.90 25.75 4.55
N ILE A 200 -1.30 24.55 4.99
CA ILE A 200 -1.10 24.11 6.39
C ILE A 200 0.40 24.09 6.74
N ALA A 201 1.24 23.56 5.85
CA ALA A 201 2.67 23.51 6.06
C ALA A 201 3.30 24.92 6.09
N ASP A 202 2.91 25.79 5.16
CA ASP A 202 3.43 27.16 5.06
C ASP A 202 2.92 28.08 6.17
N ALA A 203 1.76 27.79 6.74
CA ALA A 203 1.23 28.49 7.91
C ALA A 203 1.99 28.12 9.20
N ALA A 204 2.57 26.92 9.27
CA ALA A 204 3.42 26.51 10.38
C ALA A 204 4.82 27.15 10.29
N GLU A 205 5.42 27.19 9.10
CA GLU A 205 6.74 27.83 8.92
C GLU A 205 6.85 28.37 7.49
N ARG A 206 7.49 29.52 7.29
CA ARG A 206 7.75 30.07 5.95
C ARG A 206 8.55 29.05 5.11
N GLY A 207 7.94 28.54 4.05
CA GLY A 207 8.53 27.51 3.19
C GLY A 207 8.35 26.08 3.71
N GLY A 208 7.49 25.87 4.71
CA GLY A 208 7.16 24.57 5.27
C GLY A 208 6.66 23.58 4.21
N ALA A 209 5.90 24.02 3.21
CA ALA A 209 5.47 23.15 2.11
C ALA A 209 6.66 22.57 1.34
N HIS A 210 7.70 23.38 1.12
CA HIS A 210 8.93 22.93 0.45
C HIS A 210 9.70 21.93 1.32
N LEU A 211 9.87 22.25 2.60
CA LEU A 211 10.50 21.36 3.59
C LEU A 211 9.81 20.00 3.65
N VAL A 212 8.48 19.98 3.73
CA VAL A 212 7.70 18.75 3.84
C VAL A 212 7.75 17.92 2.55
N ARG A 213 7.79 18.54 1.37
CA ARG A 213 8.03 17.82 0.10
C ARG A 213 9.41 17.18 0.07
N GLN A 214 10.46 17.87 0.54
CA GLN A 214 11.80 17.28 0.62
C GLN A 214 11.84 16.13 1.63
N ALA A 215 11.21 16.29 2.79
CA ALA A 215 11.06 15.22 3.77
C ALA A 215 10.34 14.00 3.19
N GLY A 216 9.26 14.22 2.42
CA GLY A 216 8.54 13.17 1.72
C GLY A 216 9.41 12.42 0.71
N ARG A 217 10.32 13.11 0.01
CA ARG A 217 11.30 12.44 -0.87
C ARG A 217 12.29 11.59 -0.10
N VAL A 218 12.80 12.07 1.03
CA VAL A 218 13.70 11.28 1.90
C VAL A 218 12.98 10.02 2.38
N ALA A 219 11.75 10.14 2.89
CA ALA A 219 10.95 8.99 3.30
C ALA A 219 10.73 8.00 2.15
N THR A 220 10.40 8.51 0.96
CA THR A 220 10.23 7.69 -0.25
C THR A 220 11.52 6.98 -0.65
N LEU A 221 12.68 7.64 -0.59
CA LEU A 221 13.97 7.00 -0.89
C LEU A 221 14.30 5.87 0.07
N LEU A 222 14.04 6.07 1.37
CA LEU A 222 14.24 5.02 2.39
C LEU A 222 13.31 3.82 2.15
N ALA A 223 12.03 4.08 1.85
CA ALA A 223 11.08 3.02 1.50
C ALA A 223 11.49 2.27 0.22
N VAL A 224 11.91 2.99 -0.82
CA VAL A 224 12.39 2.38 -2.07
C VAL A 224 13.63 1.53 -1.82
N ALA A 225 14.59 2.00 -1.02
CA ALA A 225 15.78 1.23 -0.68
C ALA A 225 15.42 -0.10 0.02
N ALA A 226 14.47 -0.07 0.96
CA ALA A 226 13.97 -1.27 1.62
C ALA A 226 13.29 -2.25 0.64
N ILE A 227 12.48 -1.74 -0.29
CA ILE A 227 11.80 -2.58 -1.30
C ILE A 227 12.79 -3.15 -2.30
N VAL A 228 13.76 -2.37 -2.77
CA VAL A 228 14.80 -2.87 -3.69
C VAL A 228 15.55 -4.02 -3.04
N PHE A 229 15.88 -3.92 -1.75
CA PHE A 229 16.49 -5.01 -1.01
C PHE A 229 15.57 -6.24 -0.93
N ALA A 230 14.30 -6.06 -0.55
CA ALA A 230 13.31 -7.14 -0.44
C ALA A 230 12.96 -7.80 -1.79
N MET A 231 13.05 -7.07 -2.90
CA MET A 231 12.60 -7.50 -4.23
C MET A 231 13.73 -7.66 -5.24
N ARG A 232 14.99 -7.75 -4.80
CA ARG A 232 16.17 -7.82 -5.68
C ARG A 232 16.14 -8.93 -6.74
N ALA A 233 15.33 -9.97 -6.55
CA ALA A 233 15.17 -11.06 -7.51
C ALA A 233 14.08 -10.81 -8.58
N SER A 234 13.31 -9.71 -8.50
CA SER A 234 12.23 -9.39 -9.44
C SER A 234 12.60 -8.19 -10.32
N PRO A 235 13.08 -8.38 -11.57
CA PRO A 235 13.50 -7.28 -12.42
C PRO A 235 12.34 -6.32 -12.76
N TRP A 236 11.14 -6.85 -12.94
CA TRP A 236 9.94 -6.04 -13.21
C TRP A 236 9.56 -5.14 -12.03
N ALA A 237 9.80 -5.58 -10.80
CA ALA A 237 9.56 -4.76 -9.62
C ALA A 237 10.52 -3.56 -9.58
N LEU A 238 11.80 -3.81 -9.86
CA LEU A 238 12.82 -2.77 -9.94
C LEU A 238 12.48 -1.75 -11.04
N VAL A 239 12.05 -2.20 -12.21
CA VAL A 239 11.59 -1.32 -13.30
C VAL A 239 10.40 -0.46 -12.85
N ALA A 240 9.43 -1.03 -12.14
CA ALA A 240 8.29 -0.25 -11.65
C ALA A 240 8.72 0.84 -10.65
N LEU A 241 9.68 0.54 -9.76
CA LEU A 241 10.21 1.49 -8.78
C LEU A 241 10.98 2.65 -9.43
N LEU A 242 11.59 2.46 -10.61
CA LEU A 242 12.20 3.55 -11.38
C LEU A 242 11.19 4.62 -11.80
N GLY A 243 9.89 4.33 -11.77
CA GLY A 243 8.84 5.32 -11.99
C GLY A 243 9.02 6.56 -11.10
N ILE A 244 9.41 6.40 -9.84
CA ILE A 244 9.56 7.50 -8.88
C ILE A 244 10.65 8.51 -9.30
N PRO A 245 11.94 8.13 -9.42
CA PRO A 245 13.00 9.06 -9.81
C PRO A 245 12.79 9.61 -11.22
N VAL A 246 12.27 8.80 -12.16
CA VAL A 246 11.89 9.29 -13.50
C VAL A 246 10.83 10.38 -13.37
N GLY A 247 9.79 10.16 -12.57
CA GLY A 247 8.75 11.14 -12.28
C GLY A 247 9.32 12.46 -11.78
N TRP A 248 10.31 12.43 -10.88
CA TRP A 248 10.97 13.66 -10.39
C TRP A 248 11.72 14.44 -11.47
N LEU A 249 12.21 13.77 -12.51
CA LEU A 249 12.88 14.39 -13.65
C LEU A 249 11.90 14.94 -14.69
N VAL A 250 10.71 14.34 -14.81
CA VAL A 250 9.67 14.79 -15.74
C VAL A 250 9.00 16.07 -15.21
N THR A 251 9.64 17.20 -15.46
CA THR A 251 9.09 18.55 -15.21
C THR A 251 8.08 18.91 -16.30
N ARG A 252 6.76 18.72 -16.08
CA ARG A 252 5.79 19.10 -17.14
C ARG A 252 4.47 19.71 -16.70
N ARG A 253 4.08 20.70 -17.52
CA ARG A 253 2.80 21.44 -17.70
C ARG A 253 1.52 20.58 -17.79
N GLY A 254 1.57 19.27 -17.59
CA GLY A 254 0.46 18.32 -17.77
C GLY A 254 -0.27 17.90 -16.49
N GLY A 255 0.02 18.53 -15.35
CA GLY A 255 -0.44 18.08 -14.02
C GLY A 255 -1.93 17.78 -13.91
N ARG A 256 -2.79 18.54 -14.62
CA ARG A 256 -4.25 18.29 -14.63
C ARG A 256 -4.63 16.96 -15.29
N VAL A 257 -4.09 16.66 -16.47
CA VAL A 257 -4.41 15.42 -17.20
C VAL A 257 -3.83 14.22 -16.47
N THR A 258 -2.57 14.29 -16.03
CA THR A 258 -1.94 13.23 -15.24
C THR A 258 -2.74 12.95 -13.97
N ARG A 259 -3.11 14.00 -13.22
CA ARG A 259 -3.92 13.84 -12.00
C ARG A 259 -5.30 13.25 -12.31
N ALA A 260 -5.97 13.69 -13.37
CA ALA A 260 -7.27 13.17 -13.77
C ALA A 260 -7.21 11.69 -14.16
N LEU A 261 -6.24 11.29 -14.97
CA LEU A 261 -6.03 9.90 -15.37
C LEU A 261 -5.69 9.02 -14.17
N THR A 262 -4.76 9.47 -13.33
CA THR A 262 -4.31 8.68 -12.18
C THR A 262 -5.41 8.53 -11.13
N MET A 263 -6.07 9.62 -10.75
CA MET A 263 -7.15 9.57 -9.74
C MET A 263 -8.46 9.01 -10.28
N GLY A 264 -8.68 9.08 -11.60
CA GLY A 264 -9.90 8.63 -12.27
C GLY A 264 -9.88 7.15 -12.63
N VAL A 265 -8.73 6.63 -13.07
CA VAL A 265 -8.65 5.27 -13.66
C VAL A 265 -7.54 4.45 -13.02
N LEU A 266 -6.29 4.94 -13.03
CA LEU A 266 -5.14 4.11 -12.67
C LEU A 266 -5.16 3.68 -11.20
N LEU A 267 -5.41 4.61 -10.27
CA LEU A 267 -5.39 4.33 -8.85
C LEU A 267 -6.58 3.48 -8.37
N PRO A 268 -7.85 3.79 -8.75
CA PRO A 268 -8.96 2.88 -8.48
C PRO A 268 -8.72 1.49 -9.07
N GLY A 269 -8.26 1.45 -10.33
CA GLY A 269 -7.90 0.22 -11.00
C GLY A 269 -6.86 -0.59 -10.24
N LEU A 270 -5.78 0.05 -9.79
CA LEU A 270 -4.72 -0.59 -9.02
C LEU A 270 -5.23 -1.14 -7.69
N ALA A 271 -6.01 -0.37 -6.95
CA ALA A 271 -6.61 -0.81 -5.70
C ALA A 271 -7.55 -2.01 -5.92
N ALA A 272 -8.37 -1.98 -6.98
CA ALA A 272 -9.25 -3.09 -7.33
C ALA A 272 -8.46 -4.36 -7.71
N MET A 273 -7.45 -4.22 -8.56
CA MET A 273 -6.56 -5.32 -8.96
C MET A 273 -5.78 -5.90 -7.78
N THR A 274 -5.44 -5.07 -6.78
CA THR A 274 -4.83 -5.55 -5.53
C THR A 274 -5.83 -6.41 -4.76
N MET A 275 -7.07 -5.97 -4.63
CA MET A 275 -8.13 -6.72 -3.93
C MET A 275 -8.52 -8.03 -4.64
N LEU A 276 -8.33 -8.16 -5.96
CA LEU A 276 -8.57 -9.44 -6.66
C LEU A 276 -7.70 -10.60 -6.14
N ARG A 277 -6.52 -10.28 -5.61
CA ARG A 277 -5.57 -11.27 -5.05
C ARG A 277 -5.76 -11.49 -3.55
N ILE A 278 -6.66 -10.74 -2.91
CA ILE A 278 -6.95 -10.81 -1.49
C ILE A 278 -8.30 -11.46 -1.30
N GLU A 279 -8.35 -12.58 -0.59
CA GLU A 279 -9.61 -13.14 -0.09
C GLU A 279 -9.96 -12.52 1.28
N PRO A 280 -10.87 -11.53 1.36
CA PRO A 280 -11.05 -10.72 2.56
C PRO A 280 -11.53 -11.56 3.75
N PHE A 281 -12.36 -12.56 3.51
CA PHE A 281 -12.92 -13.40 4.56
C PHE A 281 -11.90 -14.37 5.18
N LEU A 282 -10.86 -14.76 4.42
CA LEU A 282 -9.78 -15.62 4.92
C LEU A 282 -8.61 -14.80 5.47
N HIS A 283 -8.34 -13.66 4.86
CA HIS A 283 -7.20 -12.81 5.20
C HIS A 283 -7.53 -11.74 6.24
N ALA A 284 -8.79 -11.57 6.62
CA ALA A 284 -9.16 -10.66 7.71
C ALA A 284 -8.63 -11.19 9.04
N SER A 285 -7.61 -10.50 9.57
CA SER A 285 -7.12 -10.71 10.91
C SER A 285 -7.14 -9.39 11.66
N PHE A 286 -7.75 -9.40 12.85
CA PHE A 286 -7.98 -8.20 13.65
C PHE A 286 -6.67 -7.47 13.98
N TRP A 287 -5.64 -8.20 14.44
CA TRP A 287 -4.40 -7.60 14.94
C TRP A 287 -3.58 -6.88 13.86
N PRO A 288 -3.28 -7.48 12.70
CA PRO A 288 -2.62 -6.77 11.60
C PRO A 288 -3.38 -5.53 11.15
N ILE A 289 -4.71 -5.62 11.02
CA ILE A 289 -5.54 -4.49 10.58
C ILE A 289 -5.48 -3.36 11.61
N ALA A 290 -5.71 -3.65 12.89
CA ALA A 290 -5.68 -2.64 13.95
C ALA A 290 -4.31 -1.97 14.08
N ALA A 291 -3.24 -2.76 14.06
CA ALA A 291 -1.87 -2.23 14.16
C ALA A 291 -1.51 -1.35 12.96
N VAL A 292 -1.79 -1.82 11.74
CA VAL A 292 -1.47 -1.06 10.53
C VAL A 292 -2.30 0.22 10.44
N LEU A 293 -3.56 0.21 10.89
CA LEU A 293 -4.40 1.41 10.97
C LEU A 293 -3.77 2.47 11.88
N ILE A 294 -3.36 2.10 13.09
CA ILE A 294 -2.73 3.00 14.06
C ILE A 294 -1.39 3.50 13.49
N VAL A 295 -0.55 2.60 12.98
CA VAL A 295 0.81 2.95 12.58
C VAL A 295 0.85 3.73 11.25
N SER A 296 0.00 3.40 10.27
CA SER A 296 -0.03 4.10 8.97
C SER A 296 -0.51 5.53 9.08
N GLY A 297 -1.39 5.79 10.04
CA GLY A 297 -1.85 7.13 10.35
C GLY A 297 -0.90 7.84 11.30
N ASP A 298 -0.98 7.48 12.57
CA ASP A 298 -0.36 8.25 13.66
C ASP A 298 1.16 8.12 13.65
N GLY A 299 1.69 6.97 13.22
CA GLY A 299 3.13 6.74 13.18
C GLY A 299 3.88 7.69 12.25
N ARG A 300 3.34 8.02 11.07
CA ARG A 300 3.98 8.97 10.14
C ARG A 300 4.02 10.39 10.72
N TRP A 301 2.89 10.81 11.28
CA TRP A 301 2.75 12.14 11.87
C TRP A 301 3.62 12.30 13.13
N LEU A 302 3.62 11.31 14.02
CA LEU A 302 4.50 11.28 15.19
C LEU A 302 5.97 11.26 14.79
N GLY A 303 6.35 10.41 13.82
CA GLY A 303 7.71 10.37 13.30
C GLY A 303 8.15 11.72 12.72
N ALA A 304 7.31 12.35 11.90
CA ALA A 304 7.58 13.68 11.38
C ALA A 304 7.73 14.73 12.48
N THR A 305 6.88 14.68 13.52
CA THR A 305 6.94 15.58 14.68
C THR A 305 8.26 15.40 15.43
N ILE A 306 8.65 14.16 15.74
CA ILE A 306 9.96 13.85 16.37
C ILE A 306 11.11 14.38 15.51
N GLY A 307 11.07 14.11 14.21
CA GLY A 307 12.09 14.58 13.27
C GLY A 307 12.14 16.10 13.12
N ALA A 308 11.03 16.81 13.37
CA ALA A 308 10.97 18.27 13.37
C ALA A 308 11.54 18.88 14.66
N LEU A 309 11.37 18.21 15.81
CA LEU A 309 11.87 18.65 17.12
C LEU A 309 13.40 18.47 17.27
N LEU A 310 13.98 17.40 16.74
CA LEU A 310 15.39 17.04 16.96
C LEU A 310 16.43 18.06 16.48
N PRO A 311 16.26 18.75 15.33
CA PRO A 311 17.18 19.80 14.89
C PRO A 311 17.18 21.06 15.79
N GLY A 312 16.45 21.06 16.91
CA GLY A 312 16.55 22.06 17.99
C GLY A 312 15.86 23.40 17.74
N GLY A 313 15.29 23.61 16.55
CA GLY A 313 14.71 24.90 16.14
C GLY A 313 13.19 24.98 16.14
N ARG A 314 12.46 23.86 16.26
CA ARG A 314 10.98 23.83 16.20
C ARG A 314 10.43 23.30 17.52
N ARG A 315 9.34 23.88 18.02
CA ARG A 315 8.72 23.49 19.28
C ARG A 315 7.23 23.22 19.10
N GLY A 316 6.69 22.39 20.00
CA GLY A 316 5.26 22.22 20.23
C GLY A 316 4.41 22.00 18.98
N TRP A 317 3.39 22.85 18.85
CA TRP A 317 2.33 22.75 17.85
C TRP A 317 2.83 22.94 16.41
N THR A 318 3.83 23.80 16.19
CA THR A 318 4.41 24.03 14.87
C THR A 318 5.01 22.76 14.28
N ALA A 319 5.73 21.98 15.09
CA ALA A 319 6.31 20.70 14.67
C ALA A 319 5.21 19.68 14.31
N MET A 320 4.13 19.64 15.09
CA MET A 320 2.97 18.78 14.84
C MET A 320 2.24 19.15 13.55
N ARG A 321 2.03 20.46 13.30
CA ARG A 321 1.38 20.98 12.08
C ARG A 321 2.20 20.66 10.83
N LEU A 322 3.52 20.81 10.88
CA LEU A 322 4.43 20.44 9.78
C LEU A 322 4.37 18.95 9.42
N GLY A 323 4.05 18.08 10.38
CA GLY A 323 3.93 16.64 10.15
C GLY A 323 2.64 16.23 9.44
N LEU A 324 1.54 17.00 9.57
CA LEU A 324 0.21 16.60 9.06
C LEU A 324 0.16 16.33 7.55
N PRO A 325 0.82 17.13 6.68
CA PRO A 325 0.82 16.89 5.23
C PRO A 325 1.49 15.57 4.81
N LEU A 326 2.41 15.02 5.62
CA LEU A 326 3.12 13.76 5.31
C LEU A 326 2.20 12.54 5.39
N TYR A 327 1.03 12.68 5.99
CA TYR A 327 0.05 11.62 6.14
C TYR A 327 -0.58 11.19 4.80
N ALA A 328 -0.58 12.07 3.78
CA ALA A 328 -1.23 11.84 2.48
C ALA A 328 -0.48 10.87 1.56
N ALA A 329 -0.26 9.62 1.99
CA ALA A 329 0.52 8.61 1.28
C ALA A 329 -0.30 7.39 0.81
N GLY A 330 -1.63 7.39 0.98
CA GLY A 330 -2.49 6.25 0.65
C GLY A 330 -2.28 5.69 -0.78
N PRO A 331 -2.23 6.54 -1.83
CA PRO A 331 -1.97 6.08 -3.20
C PRO A 331 -0.61 5.37 -3.37
N MET A 332 0.45 5.91 -2.76
CA MET A 332 1.79 5.32 -2.82
C MET A 332 1.82 4.00 -2.05
N GLN A 333 1.17 3.95 -0.87
CA GLN A 333 1.04 2.74 -0.07
C GLN A 333 0.34 1.61 -0.85
N VAL A 334 -0.79 1.90 -1.51
CA VAL A 334 -1.47 0.91 -2.38
C VAL A 334 -0.55 0.42 -3.50
N ALA A 335 0.24 1.31 -4.10
CA ALA A 335 1.16 0.92 -5.16
C ALA A 335 2.24 -0.05 -4.68
N ILE A 336 2.80 0.17 -3.48
CA ILE A 336 3.76 -0.76 -2.87
C ILE A 336 3.10 -2.07 -2.45
N VAL A 337 1.87 -2.03 -1.92
CA VAL A 337 1.13 -3.25 -1.58
C VAL A 337 0.86 -4.09 -2.84
N ALA A 338 0.40 -3.45 -3.92
CA ALA A 338 0.20 -4.12 -5.20
C ALA A 338 1.50 -4.74 -5.71
N LEU A 339 2.60 -3.99 -5.65
CA LEU A 339 3.92 -4.47 -6.03
C LEU A 339 4.32 -5.73 -5.23
N GLY A 340 4.17 -5.71 -3.91
CA GLY A 340 4.47 -6.85 -3.03
C GLY A 340 3.59 -8.06 -3.31
N LEU A 341 2.29 -7.86 -3.46
CA LEU A 341 1.31 -8.92 -3.66
C LEU A 341 1.45 -9.61 -5.02
N TRP A 342 1.73 -8.83 -6.08
CA TRP A 342 1.86 -9.35 -7.45
C TRP A 342 3.27 -9.90 -7.76
N THR A 343 4.23 -9.69 -6.86
CA THR A 343 5.56 -10.32 -6.88
C THR A 343 5.70 -11.47 -5.87
N ASP A 344 4.60 -11.85 -5.22
CA ASP A 344 4.52 -12.90 -4.21
C ASP A 344 5.44 -12.63 -2.98
N ARG A 345 5.71 -11.36 -2.66
CA ARG A 345 6.52 -10.89 -1.51
C ARG A 345 5.69 -10.36 -0.35
N LEU A 346 4.38 -10.37 -0.47
CA LEU A 346 3.48 -9.89 0.56
C LEU A 346 2.28 -10.84 0.65
N GLY A 347 2.07 -11.41 1.83
CA GLY A 347 0.92 -12.29 2.10
C GLY A 347 -0.41 -11.52 2.09
N GLY A 348 -1.50 -12.22 1.80
CA GLY A 348 -2.84 -11.63 1.68
C GLY A 348 -3.32 -10.90 2.95
N THR A 349 -3.01 -11.45 4.14
CA THR A 349 -3.35 -10.85 5.44
C THR A 349 -2.72 -9.47 5.62
N MET A 350 -1.42 -9.36 5.38
CA MET A 350 -0.69 -8.09 5.51
C MET A 350 -1.10 -7.12 4.40
N ALA A 351 -1.29 -7.61 3.17
CA ALA A 351 -1.77 -6.79 2.06
C ALA A 351 -3.15 -6.17 2.35
N LEU A 352 -4.09 -6.94 2.90
CA LEU A 352 -5.41 -6.43 3.30
C LEU A 352 -5.29 -5.35 4.37
N ALA A 353 -4.50 -5.59 5.42
CA ALA A 353 -4.28 -4.62 6.49
C ALA A 353 -3.69 -3.30 5.93
N LEU A 354 -2.72 -3.37 5.03
CA LEU A 354 -2.09 -2.21 4.41
C LEU A 354 -3.01 -1.47 3.44
N VAL A 355 -3.87 -2.16 2.69
CA VAL A 355 -4.89 -1.53 1.84
C VAL A 355 -5.95 -0.82 2.66
N ILE A 356 -6.42 -1.45 3.75
CA ILE A 356 -7.36 -0.83 4.69
C ILE A 356 -6.70 0.40 5.35
N GLY A 357 -5.44 0.29 5.77
CA GLY A 357 -4.65 1.41 6.28
C GLY A 357 -4.57 2.55 5.28
N ALA A 358 -4.24 2.27 4.02
CA ALA A 358 -4.19 3.28 2.96
C ALA A 358 -5.55 3.95 2.73
N ALA A 359 -6.64 3.18 2.69
CA ALA A 359 -7.99 3.71 2.54
C ALA A 359 -8.37 4.61 3.73
N ALA A 360 -8.14 4.15 4.96
CA ALA A 360 -8.38 4.93 6.16
C ALA A 360 -7.59 6.24 6.15
N THR A 361 -6.34 6.22 5.68
CA THR A 361 -5.53 7.43 5.62
C THR A 361 -6.06 8.47 4.65
N GLU A 362 -6.74 8.05 3.58
CA GLU A 362 -7.35 8.96 2.63
C GLU A 362 -8.70 9.50 3.13
N VAL A 363 -9.48 8.66 3.82
CA VAL A 363 -10.77 9.06 4.41
C VAL A 363 -10.57 10.05 5.55
N SER A 364 -9.52 9.86 6.36
CA SER A 364 -9.22 10.73 7.50
C SER A 364 -8.67 12.11 7.09
N ALA A 365 -8.50 12.40 5.79
CA ALA A 365 -8.00 13.69 5.32
C ALA A 365 -8.81 14.89 5.84
N GLY A 366 -10.13 14.74 5.99
CA GLY A 366 -10.98 15.77 6.58
C GLY A 366 -10.66 16.01 8.06
N LEU A 367 -10.51 14.94 8.84
CA LEU A 367 -10.14 15.00 10.26
C LEU A 367 -8.78 15.67 10.46
N ARG A 368 -7.80 15.40 9.58
CA ARG A 368 -6.47 16.05 9.65
C ARG A 368 -6.54 17.55 9.47
N ARG A 369 -7.36 18.03 8.54
CA ARG A 369 -7.54 19.47 8.28
C ARG A 369 -8.23 20.14 9.46
N TRP A 370 -9.24 19.47 10.03
CA TRP A 370 -9.88 19.92 11.26
C TRP A 370 -8.88 19.99 12.43
N LEU A 371 -8.04 18.97 12.59
CA LEU A 371 -7.02 18.94 13.64
C LEU A 371 -6.00 20.07 13.46
N SER A 372 -5.56 20.34 12.22
CA SER A 372 -4.70 21.49 11.95
C SER A 372 -5.33 22.78 12.45
N ALA A 373 -6.58 23.08 12.10
CA ALA A 373 -7.25 24.30 12.56
C ALA A 373 -7.30 24.43 14.09
N ARG A 374 -7.48 23.31 14.80
CA ARG A 374 -7.45 23.31 16.28
C ARG A 374 -6.06 23.55 16.87
N LEU A 375 -5.01 23.12 16.18
CA LEU A 375 -3.63 23.39 16.59
C LEU A 375 -3.29 24.88 16.42
N ASP A 376 -3.80 25.52 15.35
CA ASP A 376 -3.68 26.96 15.14
C ASP A 376 -4.32 27.74 16.29
N ASP A 377 -5.54 27.35 16.70
CA ASP A 377 -6.25 27.98 17.82
C ASP A 377 -5.48 27.86 19.15
N ALA A 378 -4.84 26.70 19.38
CA ALA A 378 -4.09 26.43 20.61
C ALA A 378 -2.77 27.21 20.69
N GLU A 379 -2.10 27.40 19.54
CA GLU A 379 -0.87 28.22 19.41
C GLU A 379 -1.19 29.70 19.68
N ALA A 380 -2.29 30.21 19.14
CA ALA A 380 -2.73 31.59 19.38
C ALA A 380 -3.08 31.85 20.86
N TRP A 381 -3.61 30.86 21.57
CA TRP A 381 -3.90 30.96 22.99
C TRP A 381 -2.63 31.00 23.84
N SER A 382 -1.62 30.14 23.55
CA SER A 382 -0.37 30.13 24.31
C SER A 382 0.44 31.42 24.16
N ASP A 383 0.46 32.01 22.96
CA ASP A 383 1.21 33.24 22.70
C ASP A 383 0.56 34.47 23.37
N GLY A 384 -0.75 34.42 23.62
CA GLY A 384 -1.48 35.49 24.33
C GLY A 384 -1.07 35.58 25.81
N ASP A 385 -0.99 34.43 26.48
CA ASP A 385 -0.62 34.36 27.91
C ASP A 385 0.83 34.83 28.16
N ASP A 386 1.75 34.59 27.23
CA ASP A 386 3.15 35.03 27.34
C ASP A 386 3.32 36.55 27.16
N SER A 387 2.31 37.25 26.66
CA SER A 387 2.36 38.71 26.42
C SER A 387 1.83 39.57 27.58
N GLU A 388 1.17 38.96 28.56
CA GLU A 388 0.60 39.65 29.73
C GLU A 388 1.45 39.51 31.02
N GLY A 389 2.54 38.74 30.98
CA GLY A 389 3.51 38.60 32.09
C GLY A 389 4.82 39.31 31.83
#